data_AF-R4KDE0-F1
#
_entry.id   AF-R4KDE0-F1
#
_cell.length_a   1.000
_cell.length_b   1.000
_cell.length_c   1.000
_cell.angle_alpha   90.00
_cell.angle_beta   90.00
_cell.angle_gamma   90.00
#
_symmetry.space_group_name_H-M   'P 1'
#
loop_
_entity.id
_entity.type
_entity.pdbx_description
1 polymer ?
#
loop_
_entity_poly.entity_id
_entity_poly.type
_entity_poly.pdbx_seq_one_letter_code
_entity_poly.pdbx_strand_id
1 'polypeptide(L)'
;MGLIFKRRIKICKGITLNLGKKGINSVSVGRRGAHVTIGKQGVRKTVGIPGSGLSYTDYKKYDNNKLSNSKTSKMISDTAYTKEQLKANDKLLQKHNNKIANKAVIKLIKKCLIWFFILAIADGTTIKSDILLWLIVIGVNIVCWSNMFYIVKKWSKANKENKLMDEG
;
A
#
# COMPACT_ATOMS: atom_id res chain seq x y z
N MET A 1 -26.14 -22.85 -8.24
CA MET A 1 -26.61 -21.45 -8.45
C MET A 1 -25.53 -20.49 -7.95
N GLY A 2 -24.81 -19.80 -8.85
CA GLY A 2 -23.65 -18.98 -8.48
C GLY A 2 -24.02 -17.57 -8.01
N LEU A 3 -23.43 -17.12 -6.90
CA LEU A 3 -23.63 -15.76 -6.39
C LEU A 3 -23.03 -14.71 -7.35
N ILE A 4 -23.83 -13.69 -7.69
CA ILE A 4 -23.42 -12.57 -8.53
C ILE A 4 -23.24 -11.34 -7.66
N PHE A 5 -21.99 -10.96 -7.37
CA PHE A 5 -21.68 -9.71 -6.68
C PHE A 5 -21.77 -8.52 -7.66
N LYS A 6 -22.78 -7.67 -7.46
CA LYS A 6 -22.94 -6.35 -8.09
C LYS A 6 -23.38 -5.37 -7.01
N ARG A 7 -22.65 -4.27 -6.82
CA ARG A 7 -22.98 -3.25 -5.82
C ARG A 7 -22.83 -1.86 -6.41
N ARG A 8 -23.86 -1.01 -6.28
CA ARG A 8 -23.78 0.41 -6.60
C ARG A 8 -23.53 1.20 -5.32
N ILE A 9 -22.48 2.01 -5.30
CA ILE A 9 -22.10 2.86 -4.15
C ILE A 9 -22.22 4.32 -4.58
N LYS A 10 -22.96 5.11 -3.80
CA LYS A 10 -23.02 6.58 -3.96
C LYS A 10 -21.93 7.17 -3.06
N ILE A 11 -20.97 7.89 -3.64
CA ILE A 11 -19.92 8.56 -2.84
C ILE A 11 -20.42 9.92 -2.38
N CYS A 12 -20.99 10.69 -3.30
CA CYS A 12 -21.55 12.00 -3.03
C CYS A 12 -22.69 12.31 -4.02
N LYS A 13 -23.35 13.45 -3.84
CA LYS A 13 -24.51 13.83 -4.64
C LYS A 13 -24.08 14.11 -6.10
N GLY A 14 -24.36 13.14 -6.97
CA GLY A 14 -24.00 13.19 -8.39
C GLY A 14 -22.82 12.29 -8.78
N ILE A 15 -22.19 11.56 -7.85
CA ILE A 15 -21.14 10.59 -8.18
C ILE A 15 -21.54 9.20 -7.69
N THR A 16 -21.62 8.25 -8.62
CA THR A 16 -21.93 6.85 -8.32
C THR A 16 -20.91 5.90 -8.92
N LEU A 17 -20.48 4.93 -8.14
CA LEU A 17 -19.63 3.82 -8.58
C LEU A 17 -20.44 2.54 -8.72
N ASN A 18 -20.24 1.81 -9.80
CA ASN A 18 -20.74 0.44 -9.95
C ASN A 18 -19.57 -0.54 -9.78
N LEU A 19 -19.65 -1.38 -8.76
CA LEU A 19 -18.71 -2.45 -8.46
C LEU A 19 -19.27 -3.81 -8.92
N GLY A 20 -18.38 -4.68 -9.41
CA GLY A 20 -18.70 -6.07 -9.73
C GLY A 20 -17.55 -7.01 -9.38
N LYS A 21 -17.64 -8.27 -9.83
CA LYS A 21 -16.65 -9.34 -9.53
C LYS A 21 -15.20 -8.96 -9.84
N LYS A 22 -14.96 -8.12 -10.86
CA LYS A 22 -13.64 -7.66 -11.30
C LYS A 22 -13.32 -6.22 -10.84
N GLY A 23 -13.84 -5.80 -9.69
CA GLY A 23 -13.65 -4.45 -9.15
C GLY A 23 -14.60 -3.39 -9.73
N ILE A 24 -14.12 -2.15 -9.86
CA ILE A 24 -14.90 -1.01 -10.37
C ILE A 24 -15.21 -1.23 -11.85
N ASN A 25 -16.50 -1.32 -12.20
CA ASN A 25 -16.97 -1.53 -13.58
C ASN A 25 -17.28 -0.22 -14.29
N SER A 26 -17.86 0.77 -13.59
CA SER A 26 -18.08 2.10 -14.11
C SER A 26 -18.22 3.16 -13.02
N VAL A 27 -17.90 4.39 -13.39
CA VAL A 27 -18.03 5.60 -12.57
C VAL A 27 -18.94 6.56 -13.33
N SER A 28 -20.05 6.94 -12.72
CA SER A 28 -20.94 7.98 -13.26
C SER A 28 -20.79 9.25 -12.45
N VAL A 29 -20.62 10.38 -13.13
CA VAL A 29 -20.47 11.72 -12.56
C VAL A 29 -21.45 12.65 -13.26
N GLY A 30 -22.32 13.30 -12.50
CA GLY A 30 -23.21 14.34 -13.00
C GLY A 30 -24.55 14.40 -12.28
N ARG A 31 -25.37 15.36 -12.73
CA ARG A 31 -26.71 15.63 -12.20
C ARG A 31 -27.77 15.23 -13.22
N ARG A 32 -29.02 15.26 -12.79
CA ARG A 32 -30.16 14.99 -13.66
C ARG A 32 -30.15 16.03 -14.80
N GLY A 33 -30.07 15.56 -16.04
CA GLY A 33 -29.94 16.40 -17.24
C GLY A 33 -28.52 16.55 -17.81
N ALA A 34 -27.46 16.26 -17.05
CA ALA A 34 -26.09 16.23 -17.59
C ALA A 34 -25.22 15.29 -16.76
N HIS A 35 -24.87 14.14 -17.33
CA HIS A 35 -24.01 13.17 -16.67
C HIS A 35 -23.10 12.42 -17.64
N VAL A 36 -21.95 12.01 -17.11
CA VAL A 36 -20.93 11.27 -17.84
C VAL A 36 -20.69 9.97 -17.10
N THR A 37 -20.71 8.86 -17.84
CA THR A 37 -20.39 7.53 -17.34
C THR A 37 -19.12 7.02 -17.99
N ILE A 38 -18.11 6.77 -17.18
CA ILE A 38 -16.82 6.20 -17.57
C ILE A 38 -16.87 4.71 -17.21
N GLY A 39 -16.79 3.83 -18.20
CA GLY A 39 -16.80 2.38 -18.00
C GLY A 39 -15.67 1.70 -18.74
N LYS A 40 -15.44 0.41 -18.46
CA LYS A 40 -14.33 -0.38 -19.03
C LYS A 40 -14.27 -0.40 -20.57
N GLN A 41 -15.40 -0.21 -21.24
CA GLN A 41 -15.51 -0.31 -22.71
C GLN A 41 -15.52 1.06 -23.39
N GLY A 42 -15.70 2.15 -22.64
CA GLY A 42 -15.85 3.47 -23.20
C GLY A 42 -16.51 4.47 -22.26
N VAL A 43 -16.69 5.68 -22.78
CA VAL A 43 -17.27 6.82 -22.07
C VAL A 43 -18.60 7.18 -22.72
N ARG A 44 -19.66 7.26 -21.91
CA ARG A 44 -20.99 7.77 -22.30
C ARG A 44 -21.17 9.17 -21.74
N LYS A 45 -21.51 10.14 -22.56
CA LYS A 45 -21.87 11.50 -22.16
C LYS A 45 -23.33 11.72 -22.52
N THR A 46 -24.15 12.08 -21.55
CA THR A 46 -25.57 12.35 -21.77
C THR A 46 -25.91 13.74 -21.28
N VAL A 47 -26.50 14.53 -22.17
CA VAL A 47 -26.99 15.89 -21.90
C VAL A 47 -28.45 15.98 -22.35
N GLY A 48 -29.32 16.59 -21.56
CA GLY A 48 -30.75 16.64 -21.84
C GLY A 48 -31.47 17.58 -20.87
N ILE A 49 -32.62 18.08 -21.32
CA ILE A 49 -33.40 19.03 -20.54
C ILE A 49 -34.34 18.24 -19.61
N PRO A 50 -34.14 18.31 -18.29
CA PRO A 50 -34.95 17.55 -17.34
C PRO A 50 -36.43 18.00 -17.43
N GLY A 51 -37.35 17.03 -17.54
CA GLY A 51 -38.79 17.31 -17.64
C GLY A 51 -39.32 17.51 -19.05
N SER A 52 -38.47 17.67 -20.06
CA SER A 52 -38.87 17.85 -21.47
C SER A 52 -38.99 16.54 -22.28
N GLY A 53 -38.45 15.44 -21.75
CA GLY A 53 -38.28 14.19 -22.50
C GLY A 53 -37.14 14.19 -23.53
N LEU A 54 -36.47 15.33 -23.76
CA LEU A 54 -35.41 15.46 -24.75
C LEU A 54 -34.03 15.20 -24.13
N SER A 55 -33.28 14.23 -24.67
CA SER A 55 -31.90 13.95 -24.26
C SER A 55 -31.04 13.47 -25.42
N TYR A 56 -29.79 13.91 -25.45
CA TYR A 56 -28.76 13.50 -26.40
C TYR A 56 -27.68 12.71 -25.65
N THR A 57 -27.30 11.55 -26.20
CA THR A 57 -26.27 10.69 -25.62
C THR A 57 -25.19 10.39 -26.66
N ASP A 58 -23.96 10.74 -26.34
CA ASP A 58 -22.77 10.42 -27.10
C ASP A 58 -22.02 9.26 -26.44
N TYR A 59 -21.62 8.26 -27.23
CA TYR A 59 -20.88 7.10 -26.76
C TYR A 59 -19.57 6.93 -27.51
N LYS A 60 -18.47 7.06 -26.77
CA LYS A 60 -17.12 6.86 -27.29
C LYS A 60 -16.54 5.56 -26.76
N LYS A 61 -16.38 4.56 -27.64
CA LYS A 61 -15.69 3.31 -27.34
C LYS A 61 -14.18 3.54 -27.25
N TYR A 62 -13.49 2.83 -26.35
CA TYR A 62 -12.03 2.83 -26.37
C TYR A 62 -11.53 2.06 -27.60
N ASP A 63 -10.77 2.74 -28.46
CA ASP A 63 -10.15 2.14 -29.64
C ASP A 63 -8.84 1.46 -29.20
N ASN A 64 -8.95 0.17 -28.89
CA ASN A 64 -7.80 -0.65 -28.48
C ASN A 64 -6.94 -1.09 -29.69
N ASN A 65 -7.34 -0.74 -30.92
CA ASN A 65 -6.75 -1.30 -32.14
C ASN A 65 -5.61 -0.45 -32.74
N LYS A 66 -5.47 0.82 -32.31
CA LYS A 66 -4.45 1.74 -32.83
C LYS A 66 -3.11 1.73 -32.07
N LEU A 67 -3.00 1.04 -30.94
CA LEU A 67 -1.77 0.97 -30.15
C LEU A 67 -1.03 -0.38 -30.25
N SER A 68 -1.62 -1.39 -30.88
CA SER A 68 -1.18 -2.80 -30.74
C SER A 68 -0.23 -3.34 -31.82
N ASN A 69 -0.02 -2.67 -32.97
CA ASN A 69 0.80 -3.27 -34.04
C ASN A 69 2.13 -2.56 -34.37
N SER A 70 2.32 -1.26 -34.12
CA SER A 70 3.60 -0.58 -34.45
C SER A 70 4.38 -0.07 -33.23
N LYS A 71 3.70 0.25 -32.12
CA LYS A 71 4.35 0.62 -30.85
C LYS A 71 4.73 -0.61 -30.03
N THR A 72 3.99 -1.70 -30.16
CA THR A 72 4.19 -2.91 -29.35
C THR A 72 5.47 -3.64 -29.71
N SER A 73 5.86 -3.78 -30.97
CA SER A 73 7.11 -4.49 -31.32
C SER A 73 8.36 -3.75 -30.83
N LYS A 74 8.40 -2.42 -30.99
CA LYS A 74 9.52 -1.57 -30.53
C LYS A 74 9.50 -1.34 -29.00
N MET A 75 8.32 -1.17 -28.39
CA MET A 75 8.21 -1.15 -26.92
C MET A 75 8.42 -2.53 -26.31
N ILE A 76 8.13 -3.66 -26.96
CA ILE A 76 8.40 -4.99 -26.40
C ILE A 76 9.91 -5.23 -26.33
N SER A 77 10.70 -4.84 -27.33
CA SER A 77 12.17 -4.93 -27.26
C SER A 77 12.74 -4.00 -26.19
N ASP A 78 12.29 -2.74 -26.15
CA ASP A 78 12.81 -1.73 -25.23
C ASP A 78 12.31 -1.95 -23.79
N THR A 79 11.07 -2.42 -23.61
CA THR A 79 10.51 -2.79 -22.29
C THR A 79 10.92 -4.17 -21.81
N ALA A 80 11.27 -5.12 -22.68
CA ALA A 80 11.85 -6.40 -22.23
C ALA A 80 13.23 -6.17 -21.62
N TYR A 81 14.09 -5.41 -22.30
CA TYR A 81 15.43 -5.06 -21.80
C TYR A 81 15.36 -4.24 -20.50
N THR A 82 14.52 -3.20 -20.44
CA THR A 82 14.37 -2.39 -19.22
C THR A 82 13.64 -3.15 -18.08
N LYS A 83 12.68 -4.04 -18.35
CA LYS A 83 12.04 -4.85 -17.30
C LYS A 83 12.98 -5.89 -16.72
N GLU A 84 13.86 -6.49 -17.53
CA GLU A 84 14.89 -7.42 -17.02
C GLU A 84 15.92 -6.69 -16.16
N GLN A 85 16.38 -5.50 -16.58
CA GLN A 85 17.29 -4.67 -15.79
C GLN A 85 16.63 -4.13 -14.51
N LEU A 86 15.36 -3.68 -14.56
CA LEU A 86 14.61 -3.26 -13.38
C LEU A 86 14.39 -4.42 -12.41
N LYS A 87 14.01 -5.61 -12.90
CA LYS A 87 13.88 -6.80 -12.04
C LYS A 87 15.21 -7.27 -11.46
N ALA A 88 16.31 -7.13 -12.19
CA ALA A 88 17.64 -7.44 -11.68
C ALA A 88 18.07 -6.44 -10.60
N ASN A 89 17.85 -5.13 -10.83
CA ASN A 89 18.13 -4.07 -9.85
C ASN A 89 17.23 -4.16 -8.62
N ASP A 90 15.93 -4.43 -8.77
CA ASP A 90 15.01 -4.66 -7.65
C ASP A 90 15.44 -5.87 -6.82
N LYS A 91 15.87 -6.96 -7.46
CA LYS A 91 16.42 -8.14 -6.76
C LYS A 91 17.72 -7.81 -6.02
N LEU A 92 18.60 -6.99 -6.60
CA LEU A 92 19.85 -6.56 -5.95
C LEU A 92 19.57 -5.61 -4.78
N LEU A 93 18.65 -4.66 -4.93
CA LEU A 93 18.19 -3.76 -3.87
C LEU A 93 17.52 -4.53 -2.73
N GLN A 94 16.68 -5.52 -3.05
CA GLN A 94 16.05 -6.39 -2.06
C GLN A 94 17.08 -7.26 -1.31
N LYS A 95 18.09 -7.78 -2.03
CA LYS A 95 19.17 -8.57 -1.45
C LYS A 95 20.07 -7.73 -0.54
N HIS A 96 20.36 -6.48 -0.92
CA HIS A 96 21.16 -5.56 -0.11
C HIS A 96 20.39 -5.07 1.12
N ASN A 97 19.11 -4.73 0.97
CA ASN A 97 18.23 -4.33 2.07
C ASN A 97 18.04 -5.45 3.10
N ASN A 98 17.87 -6.71 2.67
CA ASN A 98 17.78 -7.83 3.61
C ASN A 98 19.10 -8.07 4.35
N LYS A 99 20.26 -7.81 3.73
CA LYS A 99 21.57 -7.92 4.39
C LYS A 99 21.77 -6.82 5.45
N ILE A 100 21.36 -5.59 5.16
CA ILE A 100 21.44 -4.44 6.08
C ILE A 100 20.41 -4.59 7.22
N ALA A 101 19.17 -4.93 6.89
CA ALA A 101 18.11 -5.16 7.88
C ALA A 101 18.49 -6.29 8.84
N ASN A 102 19.02 -7.40 8.33
CA ASN A 102 19.50 -8.50 9.18
C ASN A 102 20.67 -8.05 10.06
N LYS A 103 21.58 -7.18 9.57
CA LYS A 103 22.68 -6.65 10.38
C LYS A 103 22.17 -5.75 11.52
N ALA A 104 21.20 -4.88 11.25
CA ALA A 104 20.58 -4.02 12.28
C ALA A 104 19.77 -4.84 13.29
N VAL A 105 18.98 -5.81 12.82
CA VAL A 105 18.20 -6.73 13.65
C VAL A 105 19.11 -7.58 14.53
N ILE A 106 20.20 -8.14 14.00
CA ILE A 106 21.19 -8.88 14.80
C ILE A 106 21.83 -7.96 15.86
N LYS A 107 22.13 -6.70 15.52
CA LYS A 107 22.67 -5.72 16.48
C LYS A 107 21.67 -5.42 17.60
N LEU A 108 20.38 -5.36 17.28
CA LEU A 108 19.29 -5.16 18.24
C LEU A 108 19.11 -6.39 19.14
N ILE A 109 19.07 -7.59 18.56
CA ILE A 109 18.94 -8.86 19.29
C ILE A 109 20.10 -9.05 20.27
N LYS A 110 21.35 -8.73 19.87
CA LYS A 110 22.50 -8.78 20.77
C LYS A 110 22.37 -7.83 21.96
N LYS A 111 21.84 -6.62 21.75
CA LYS A 111 21.58 -5.67 22.85
C LYS A 111 20.48 -6.17 23.80
N CYS A 112 19.44 -6.80 23.26
CA CYS A 112 18.38 -7.41 24.07
C CYS A 112 18.88 -8.63 24.87
N LEU A 113 19.72 -9.48 24.28
CA LEU A 113 20.29 -10.65 24.98
C LEU A 113 21.17 -10.23 26.16
N ILE A 114 21.98 -9.18 26.00
CA ILE A 114 22.80 -8.64 27.09
C ILE A 114 21.92 -8.16 28.26
N TRP A 115 20.83 -7.45 27.96
CA TRP A 115 19.87 -7.00 28.97
C TRP A 115 19.14 -8.17 29.66
N PHE A 116 18.80 -9.21 28.91
CA PHE A 116 18.18 -10.43 29.45
C PHE A 116 19.09 -11.15 30.46
N PHE A 117 20.39 -11.24 30.18
CA PHE A 117 21.36 -11.81 31.12
C PHE A 117 21.52 -10.97 32.39
N ILE A 118 21.46 -9.64 32.29
CA ILE A 118 21.52 -8.75 33.46
C ILE A 118 20.29 -8.95 34.36
N LEU A 119 19.09 -9.11 33.78
CA LEU A 119 17.86 -9.44 34.51
C LEU A 119 17.91 -10.83 35.15
N ALA A 120 18.42 -11.84 34.43
CA ALA A 120 18.54 -13.20 34.95
C ALA A 120 19.51 -13.31 36.14
N ILE A 121 20.55 -12.45 36.19
CA ILE A 121 21.45 -12.36 37.35
C ILE A 121 20.78 -11.63 38.52
N ALA A 122 19.91 -10.65 38.24
CA ALA A 122 19.17 -9.91 39.27
C ALA A 122 18.13 -10.78 40.01
N ASP A 123 17.60 -11.83 39.36
CA ASP A 123 16.72 -12.83 39.99
C ASP A 123 17.47 -13.72 41.02
N GLY A 124 18.80 -13.78 40.96
CA GLY A 124 19.64 -14.60 41.85
C GLY A 124 19.89 -14.03 43.25
N THR A 125 19.58 -12.75 43.49
CA THR A 125 19.78 -12.11 44.80
C THR A 125 18.46 -11.60 45.37
N THR A 126 17.65 -12.52 45.91
CA THR A 126 16.76 -12.32 47.08
C THR A 126 16.22 -10.90 47.33
N ILE A 127 15.36 -10.37 46.45
CA ILE A 127 14.58 -9.16 46.75
C ILE A 127 13.21 -9.58 47.28
N LYS A 128 13.09 -9.63 48.61
CA LYS A 128 11.89 -10.04 49.39
C LYS A 128 10.64 -9.13 49.21
N SER A 129 10.56 -8.29 48.18
CA SER A 129 9.44 -7.36 47.98
C SER A 129 8.94 -7.40 46.53
N ASP A 130 7.85 -8.14 46.30
CA ASP A 130 7.21 -8.36 44.99
C ASP A 130 6.85 -7.06 44.23
N ILE A 131 6.55 -5.99 44.96
CA ILE A 131 6.18 -4.68 44.41
C ILE A 131 7.37 -4.00 43.72
N LEU A 132 8.58 -4.15 44.27
CA LEU A 132 9.79 -3.50 43.75
C LEU A 132 10.28 -4.22 42.47
N LEU A 133 10.09 -5.54 42.41
CA LEU A 133 10.29 -6.35 41.19
C LEU A 133 9.34 -5.93 40.07
N TRP A 134 8.04 -5.74 40.36
CA TRP A 134 7.06 -5.30 39.36
C TRP A 134 7.41 -3.93 38.74
N LEU A 135 7.84 -2.96 39.54
CA LEU A 135 8.23 -1.64 39.05
C LEU A 135 9.47 -1.69 38.15
N ILE A 136 10.44 -2.54 38.49
CA ILE A 136 11.63 -2.76 37.64
C ILE A 136 11.21 -3.41 36.32
N VAL A 137 10.40 -4.47 36.34
CA VAL A 137 9.92 -5.17 35.14
C VAL A 137 9.11 -4.25 34.21
N ILE A 138 8.27 -3.38 34.78
CA ILE A 138 7.52 -2.38 34.01
C ILE A 138 8.46 -1.34 33.40
N GLY A 139 9.42 -0.82 34.18
CA GLY A 139 10.41 0.14 33.70
C GLY A 139 11.24 -0.39 32.53
N VAL A 140 11.69 -1.65 32.62
CA VAL A 140 12.43 -2.32 31.54
C VAL A 140 11.58 -2.51 30.30
N ASN A 141 10.32 -2.93 30.47
CA ASN A 141 9.39 -3.07 29.35
C ASN A 141 9.17 -1.73 28.62
N ILE A 142 8.99 -0.63 29.36
CA ILE A 142 8.80 0.71 28.79
C ILE A 142 10.04 1.17 28.00
N VAL A 143 11.24 0.97 28.56
CA VAL A 143 12.50 1.33 27.87
C VAL A 143 12.69 0.49 26.61
N CYS A 144 12.38 -0.81 26.68
CA CYS A 144 12.46 -1.71 25.54
C CYS A 144 11.45 -1.33 24.44
N TRP A 145 10.20 -1.03 24.82
CA TRP A 145 9.16 -0.57 23.90
C TRP A 145 9.50 0.78 23.27
N SER A 146 10.08 1.70 24.03
CA SER A 146 10.48 3.02 23.52
C SER A 146 11.55 2.92 22.46
N ASN A 147 12.55 2.07 22.68
CA ASN A 147 13.62 1.84 21.71
C ASN A 147 13.09 1.10 20.46
N MET A 148 12.18 0.14 20.63
CA MET A 148 11.52 -0.54 19.52
C MET A 148 10.66 0.42 18.69
N PHE A 149 9.88 1.28 19.34
CA PHE A 149 9.04 2.27 18.67
C PHE A 149 9.88 3.32 17.92
N TYR A 150 11.02 3.73 18.46
CA TYR A 150 11.96 4.63 17.78
C TYR A 150 12.48 4.03 16.46
N ILE A 151 12.87 2.75 16.49
CA ILE A 151 13.36 2.04 15.29
C ILE A 151 12.25 1.88 14.25
N VAL A 152 11.04 1.51 14.68
CA VAL A 152 9.88 1.38 13.78
C VAL A 152 9.52 2.72 13.15
N LYS A 153 9.61 3.82 13.91
CA LYS A 153 9.35 5.18 13.38
C LYS A 153 10.43 5.64 12.40
N LYS A 154 11.72 5.37 12.69
CA LYS A 154 12.83 5.64 11.74
C LYS A 154 12.65 4.81 10.47
N TRP A 155 12.19 3.57 10.58
CA TRP A 155 11.91 2.67 9.45
C TRP A 155 10.72 3.10 8.61
N SER A 156 9.61 3.48 9.25
CA SER A 156 8.46 4.03 8.55
C SER A 156 8.81 5.29 7.76
N LYS A 157 9.64 6.18 8.34
CA LYS A 157 10.08 7.41 7.67
C LYS A 157 10.99 7.13 6.48
N ALA A 158 12.00 6.27 6.65
CA ALA A 158 12.91 5.88 5.56
C ALA A 158 12.17 5.20 4.39
N ASN A 159 11.19 4.34 4.69
CA ASN A 159 10.38 3.65 3.68
C ASN A 159 9.41 4.59 2.96
N LYS A 160 8.91 5.64 3.62
CA LYS A 160 8.06 6.67 3.00
C LYS A 160 8.84 7.57 2.05
N GLU A 161 10.14 7.73 2.29
CA GLU A 161 11.04 8.58 1.50
C GLU A 161 11.84 7.79 0.44
N ASN A 162 11.65 6.47 0.33
CA ASN A 162 12.46 5.58 -0.52
C ASN A 162 13.99 5.75 -0.32
N LYS A 163 14.41 6.14 0.89
CA LYS A 163 15.81 6.39 1.26
C LYS A 163 16.37 5.31 2.18
N LEU A 164 17.66 5.01 2.02
CA LEU A 164 18.40 4.04 2.82
C LEU A 164 18.67 4.58 4.24
N MET A 165 18.62 3.67 5.22
CA MET A 165 18.75 3.96 6.66
C MET A 165 20.06 4.61 7.11
N ASP A 166 21.09 4.60 6.27
CA ASP A 166 22.46 4.98 6.60
C ASP A 166 22.84 6.38 6.08
N GLU A 167 21.92 7.12 5.44
CA GLU A 167 22.21 8.46 4.90
C GLU A 167 21.83 9.63 5.84
N GLY A 168 21.64 9.37 7.13
CA GLY A 168 21.28 10.40 8.12
C GLY A 168 21.63 10.06 9.55
#